data_AF-A0A661EL37-F1
#
_entry.id   AF-A0A661EL37-F1
#
_cell.length_a   1.000
_cell.length_b   1.000
_cell.length_c   1.000
_cell.angle_alpha   90.00
_cell.angle_beta   90.00
_cell.angle_gamma   90.00
#
_symmetry.space_group_name_H-M   'P 1'
#
loop_
_entity.id
_entity.type
_entity.pdbx_description
1 polymer ?
#
loop_
_entity_poly.entity_id
_entity_poly.type
_entity_poly.pdbx_seq_one_letter_code
_entity_poly.pdbx_strand_id
1 'polypeptide(L)'
;MCGYLRELAGWVDNVIDLNNPGRPSAQHGEYNTVMKFSTDKANEYFIVENRTQLALDRFLPSSGLAVMHCDTLGSNEWQEGSRNEHYQCSLLQADGHLDLENNRNAGDVGDLFTAMAGAVLSNDTTPSSREWDGTDSGLLISDITGPGRAIEFSVGAGAPASTVHGQTSPNVLIPDNNTTGISSGLSISANGVVMSVSVSVEIIHSWISDLRVSLHSPAGTRVVLHDHEGADGDDIIQTWTSADFAELQRLNNEEVRGDWTLKIVDRASADVGRLLHWALDIDLDTQAGGVIEDQASPRKAIPDFSTAGITSALPQTQQGAVQDIEVTVDIEHTYIGDLQVELITPSGLTVLLHDKEGAWRNDINRTYSVATTPALQVIVGESIPGDWQLRVRDLARADDGQLNEWSLKIWY
;
A
#
# COMPACT_ATOMS: atom_id res chain seq x y z
N MET A 1 -2.40 12.78 -26.29
CA MET A 1 -3.55 11.85 -26.23
C MET A 1 -3.15 10.72 -25.32
N CYS A 2 -3.91 10.46 -24.25
CA CYS A 2 -3.58 9.41 -23.27
C CYS A 2 -3.86 8.01 -23.82
N GLY A 3 -3.27 7.00 -23.18
CA GLY A 3 -3.35 5.60 -23.56
C GLY A 3 -4.78 5.07 -23.62
N TYR A 4 -5.65 5.51 -22.71
CA TYR A 4 -7.08 5.17 -22.72
C TYR A 4 -7.74 5.53 -24.06
N LEU A 5 -7.56 6.78 -24.54
CA LEU A 5 -8.14 7.22 -25.80
C LEU A 5 -7.50 6.54 -27.01
N ARG A 6 -6.20 6.20 -26.93
CA ARG A 6 -5.52 5.42 -27.98
C ARG A 6 -6.09 4.01 -28.08
N GLU A 7 -6.35 3.36 -26.93
CA GLU A 7 -6.98 2.04 -26.87
C GLU A 7 -8.41 2.10 -27.43
N LEU A 8 -9.21 3.09 -27.02
CA LEU A 8 -10.58 3.30 -27.52
C LEU A 8 -10.63 3.57 -29.04
N ALA A 9 -9.64 4.30 -29.56
CA ALA A 9 -9.53 4.58 -31.00
C ALA A 9 -9.00 3.38 -31.82
N GLY A 10 -8.59 2.29 -31.17
CA GLY A 10 -8.00 1.12 -31.84
C GLY A 10 -6.59 1.38 -32.38
N TRP A 11 -5.83 2.27 -31.75
CA TRP A 11 -4.45 2.62 -32.17
C TRP A 11 -3.38 1.86 -31.38
N VAL A 12 -3.77 1.00 -30.45
CA VAL A 12 -2.88 0.20 -29.63
C VAL A 12 -2.75 -1.19 -30.26
N ASP A 13 -1.55 -1.53 -30.72
CA ASP A 13 -1.21 -2.84 -31.27
C ASP A 13 -0.58 -3.76 -30.21
N ASN A 14 -0.05 -3.17 -29.13
CA ASN A 14 0.72 -3.87 -28.11
C ASN A 14 0.28 -3.45 -26.70
N VAL A 15 -0.05 -4.44 -25.86
CA VAL A 15 -0.40 -4.22 -24.46
C VAL A 15 0.65 -4.93 -23.60
N ILE A 16 1.37 -4.15 -22.79
CA ILE A 16 2.28 -4.68 -21.78
C ILE A 16 1.46 -4.89 -20.51
N ASP A 17 1.31 -6.15 -20.12
CA ASP A 17 0.57 -6.55 -18.94
C ASP A 17 1.38 -6.30 -17.67
N LEU A 18 0.88 -5.40 -16.83
CA LEU A 18 1.48 -5.00 -15.56
C LEU A 18 1.01 -5.86 -14.37
N ASN A 19 0.07 -6.78 -14.56
CA ASN A 19 -0.33 -7.72 -13.50
C ASN A 19 0.77 -8.72 -13.15
N ASN A 20 1.80 -8.85 -14.00
CA ASN A 20 2.96 -9.69 -13.75
C ASN A 20 4.08 -8.87 -13.09
N PRO A 21 4.60 -9.29 -11.91
CA PRO A 21 5.69 -8.58 -11.26
C PRO A 21 6.93 -8.48 -12.15
N GLY A 22 7.60 -7.34 -12.13
CA GLY A 22 8.78 -7.12 -12.96
C GLY A 22 9.26 -5.67 -13.00
N ARG A 23 10.19 -5.39 -13.91
CA ARG A 23 10.82 -4.08 -14.09
C ARG A 23 10.62 -3.55 -15.52
N PRO A 24 9.39 -3.13 -15.89
CA PRO A 24 9.11 -2.60 -17.23
C PRO A 24 9.87 -1.30 -17.54
N SER A 25 9.93 -0.97 -18.84
CA SER A 25 10.59 0.23 -19.35
C SER A 25 9.66 1.00 -20.28
N ALA A 26 9.03 2.07 -19.79
CA ALA A 26 8.09 2.89 -20.53
C ALA A 26 8.83 3.78 -21.53
N GLN A 27 8.70 3.46 -22.83
CA GLN A 27 9.34 4.20 -23.91
C GLN A 27 8.51 5.45 -24.27
N HIS A 28 9.17 6.59 -24.38
CA HIS A 28 8.56 7.81 -24.87
C HIS A 28 8.28 7.72 -26.38
N GLY A 29 7.07 8.11 -26.78
CA GLY A 29 6.66 8.19 -28.18
C GLY A 29 6.24 6.85 -28.82
N GLU A 30 6.14 5.77 -28.04
CA GLU A 30 5.65 4.47 -28.50
C GLU A 30 4.12 4.42 -28.47
N TYR A 31 3.48 5.23 -29.32
CA TYR A 31 2.03 5.47 -29.29
C TYR A 31 1.16 4.29 -29.76
N ASN A 32 1.74 3.16 -30.14
CA ASN A 32 1.03 1.91 -30.40
C ASN A 32 1.12 0.91 -29.23
N THR A 33 1.84 1.27 -28.16
CA THR A 33 1.97 0.45 -26.94
C THR A 33 1.24 1.12 -25.77
N VAL A 34 0.60 0.32 -24.92
CA VAL A 34 0.08 0.76 -23.62
C VAL A 34 0.53 -0.23 -22.54
N MET A 35 0.89 0.27 -21.37
CA MET A 35 1.15 -0.58 -20.19
C MET A 35 -0.11 -0.57 -19.34
N LYS A 36 -0.69 -1.74 -19.06
CA LYS A 36 -2.02 -1.85 -18.45
C LYS A 36 -2.00 -2.81 -17.27
N PHE A 37 -2.57 -2.39 -16.15
CA PHE A 37 -2.85 -3.22 -14.99
C PHE A 37 -4.36 -3.37 -14.86
N SER A 38 -4.88 -4.59 -14.92
CA SER A 38 -6.32 -4.87 -14.80
C SER A 38 -6.66 -5.24 -13.35
N THR A 39 -7.78 -4.75 -12.82
CA THR A 39 -8.25 -5.15 -11.48
C THR A 39 -9.11 -6.41 -11.55
N ASP A 40 -9.69 -6.84 -10.42
CA ASP A 40 -10.66 -7.94 -10.39
C ASP A 40 -12.00 -7.57 -11.06
N LYS A 41 -12.26 -6.27 -11.25
CA LYS A 41 -13.38 -5.73 -12.02
C LYS A 41 -12.96 -5.48 -13.47
N ALA A 42 -13.59 -6.19 -14.40
CA ALA A 42 -13.23 -6.11 -15.83
C ALA A 42 -13.36 -4.71 -16.44
N ASN A 43 -14.15 -3.83 -15.83
CA ASN A 43 -14.37 -2.45 -16.26
C ASN A 43 -13.33 -1.47 -15.73
N GLU A 44 -12.54 -1.84 -14.72
CA GLU A 44 -11.65 -0.95 -13.97
C GLU A 44 -10.18 -1.38 -14.11
N TYR A 45 -9.29 -0.42 -14.36
CA TYR A 45 -7.88 -0.68 -14.65
C TYR A 45 -7.03 0.58 -14.58
N PHE A 46 -5.71 0.38 -14.56
CA PHE A 46 -4.73 1.46 -14.64
C PHE A 46 -3.94 1.38 -15.95
N ILE A 47 -3.62 2.56 -16.50
CA ILE A 47 -2.73 2.70 -17.65
C ILE A 47 -1.50 3.50 -17.22
N VAL A 48 -0.31 3.01 -17.58
CA VAL A 48 0.96 3.67 -17.28
C VAL A 48 1.65 4.11 -18.57
N GLU A 49 2.10 5.36 -18.63
CA GLU A 49 2.73 5.95 -19.82
C GLU A 49 3.93 6.85 -19.49
N ASN A 50 4.95 6.86 -20.36
CA ASN A 50 6.01 7.85 -20.29
C ASN A 50 5.58 9.15 -21.01
N ARG A 51 5.39 10.21 -20.24
CA ARG A 51 5.02 11.55 -20.70
C ARG A 51 6.14 12.56 -20.42
N THR A 52 7.39 12.14 -20.61
CA THR A 52 8.55 13.05 -20.55
C THR A 52 8.40 14.17 -21.59
N GLN A 53 8.81 15.39 -21.25
CA GLN A 53 8.80 16.59 -22.12
C GLN A 53 9.76 16.48 -23.32
N LEU A 54 9.50 15.53 -24.22
CA LEU A 54 10.23 15.28 -25.45
C LEU A 54 9.25 15.30 -26.63
N ALA A 55 9.76 15.62 -27.82
CA ALA A 55 9.00 15.59 -29.06
C ALA A 55 7.61 16.28 -28.97
N LEU A 56 6.52 15.52 -29.13
CA LEU A 56 5.14 16.04 -29.09
C LEU A 56 4.70 16.47 -27.69
N ASP A 57 5.33 15.95 -26.64
CA ASP A 57 5.04 16.25 -25.24
C ASP A 57 5.92 17.37 -24.65
N ARG A 58 6.76 18.04 -25.47
CA ARG A 58 7.72 19.09 -25.03
C ARG A 58 7.11 20.29 -24.27
N PHE A 59 5.79 20.45 -24.29
CA PHE A 59 5.07 21.55 -23.64
C PHE A 59 4.09 21.09 -22.57
N LEU A 60 4.15 19.83 -22.15
CA LEU A 60 3.39 19.39 -20.98
C LEU A 60 3.83 20.18 -19.74
N PRO A 61 2.95 20.37 -18.75
CA PRO A 61 3.30 21.09 -17.53
C PRO A 61 4.25 20.30 -16.62
N SER A 62 4.17 18.96 -16.64
CA SER A 62 5.11 18.05 -15.95
C SER A 62 5.84 17.14 -16.94
N SER A 63 6.84 16.43 -16.45
CA SER A 63 7.63 15.43 -17.18
C SER A 63 7.85 14.20 -16.29
N GLY A 64 7.29 13.05 -16.66
CA GLY A 64 7.43 11.83 -15.86
C GLY A 64 6.56 10.68 -16.33
N LEU A 65 6.29 9.74 -15.42
CA LEU A 65 5.38 8.62 -15.60
C LEU A 65 3.95 9.09 -15.29
N ALA A 66 3.04 8.97 -16.25
CA ALA A 66 1.62 9.19 -16.04
C ALA A 66 0.95 7.88 -15.64
N VAL A 67 0.14 7.89 -14.59
CA VAL A 67 -0.73 6.76 -14.22
C VAL A 67 -2.18 7.23 -14.33
N MET A 68 -2.93 6.60 -15.21
CA MET A 68 -4.35 6.88 -15.41
C MET A 68 -5.19 5.82 -14.70
N HIS A 69 -6.19 6.20 -13.93
CA HIS A 69 -7.20 5.31 -13.37
C HIS A 69 -8.44 5.35 -14.27
N CYS A 70 -8.83 4.21 -14.83
CA CYS A 70 -9.89 4.12 -15.81
C CYS A 70 -11.00 3.19 -15.31
N ASP A 71 -12.25 3.60 -15.51
CA ASP A 71 -13.42 2.74 -15.37
C ASP A 71 -14.37 2.96 -16.53
N THR A 72 -14.60 1.93 -17.35
CA THR A 72 -15.49 2.01 -18.52
C THR A 72 -16.97 2.25 -18.19
N LEU A 73 -17.39 2.07 -16.93
CA LEU A 73 -18.73 2.39 -16.42
C LEU A 73 -18.81 3.79 -15.79
N GLY A 74 -17.69 4.49 -15.62
CA GLY A 74 -17.62 5.85 -15.11
C GLY A 74 -18.04 6.92 -16.14
N SER A 75 -18.01 8.18 -15.72
CA SER A 75 -18.21 9.34 -16.58
C SER A 75 -17.30 10.49 -16.17
N ASN A 76 -16.66 11.15 -17.13
CA ASN A 76 -15.86 12.35 -16.82
C ASN A 76 -16.72 13.58 -16.46
N GLU A 77 -18.05 13.45 -16.46
CA GLU A 77 -18.98 14.42 -15.89
C GLU A 77 -19.23 14.17 -14.38
N TRP A 78 -18.81 13.02 -13.84
CA TRP A 78 -18.97 12.67 -12.43
C TRP A 78 -17.75 13.09 -11.63
N GLN A 79 -17.75 14.36 -11.24
CA GLN A 79 -16.60 15.01 -10.62
C GLN A 79 -16.38 14.63 -9.15
N GLU A 80 -17.27 13.83 -8.56
CA GLU A 80 -17.21 13.47 -7.14
C GLU A 80 -16.06 12.51 -6.81
N GLY A 81 -15.59 11.71 -7.79
CA GLY A 81 -14.55 10.70 -7.58
C GLY A 81 -14.95 9.67 -6.51
N SER A 82 -16.24 9.38 -6.39
CA SER A 82 -16.80 8.46 -5.39
C SER A 82 -17.14 7.12 -6.01
N ARG A 83 -17.34 6.08 -5.18
CA ARG A 83 -17.75 4.73 -5.64
C ARG A 83 -18.90 4.71 -6.65
N ASN A 84 -19.86 5.63 -6.51
CA ASN A 84 -21.07 5.64 -7.33
C ASN A 84 -21.01 6.70 -8.44
N GLU A 85 -20.13 7.69 -8.32
CA GLU A 85 -19.99 8.83 -9.22
C GLU A 85 -18.49 9.16 -9.39
N HIS A 86 -17.86 8.46 -10.32
CA HIS A 86 -16.42 8.56 -10.59
C HIS A 86 -16.07 8.73 -12.07
N TYR A 87 -14.84 9.17 -12.31
CA TYR A 87 -14.29 9.42 -13.63
C TYR A 87 -14.21 8.16 -14.47
N GLN A 88 -14.49 8.31 -15.77
CA GLN A 88 -14.25 7.24 -16.74
C GLN A 88 -12.75 7.03 -16.96
N CYS A 89 -11.99 8.13 -16.92
CA CYS A 89 -10.52 8.11 -16.97
C CYS A 89 -10.00 9.41 -16.35
N SER A 90 -9.23 9.30 -15.28
CA SER A 90 -8.56 10.42 -14.59
C SER A 90 -7.05 10.17 -14.47
N LEU A 91 -6.27 11.25 -14.40
CA LEU A 91 -4.86 11.17 -14.09
C LEU A 91 -4.72 11.07 -12.57
N LEU A 92 -4.00 10.07 -12.06
CA LEU A 92 -3.53 10.11 -10.69
C LEU A 92 -2.40 11.14 -10.61
N GLN A 93 -2.74 12.39 -10.29
CA GLN A 93 -1.77 13.46 -10.12
C GLN A 93 -0.78 13.06 -9.03
N ALA A 94 0.49 12.97 -9.37
CA ALA A 94 1.52 12.37 -8.52
C ALA A 94 1.72 13.10 -7.19
N ASP A 95 1.27 14.34 -7.08
CA ASP A 95 1.26 15.16 -5.87
C ASP A 95 0.00 15.01 -5.01
N GLY A 96 -1.04 14.33 -5.53
CA GLY A 96 -2.34 14.14 -4.88
C GLY A 96 -3.20 15.41 -4.76
N HIS A 97 -2.89 16.51 -5.47
CA HIS A 97 -3.61 17.79 -5.31
C HIS A 97 -5.01 17.77 -5.93
N LEU A 98 -5.24 16.87 -6.90
CA LEU A 98 -6.47 16.81 -7.69
C LEU A 98 -6.81 18.18 -8.30
N ASP A 99 -5.80 18.93 -8.74
CA ASP A 99 -5.97 20.27 -9.31
C ASP A 99 -6.76 20.27 -10.62
N LEU A 100 -6.63 19.22 -11.42
CA LEU A 100 -7.36 19.07 -12.67
C LEU A 100 -8.85 18.87 -12.38
N GLU A 101 -9.16 17.98 -11.44
CA GLU A 101 -10.52 17.64 -11.01
C GLU A 101 -11.19 18.80 -10.26
N ASN A 102 -10.42 19.57 -9.49
CA ASN A 102 -10.91 20.72 -8.73
C ASN A 102 -10.82 22.05 -9.50
N ASN A 103 -10.45 22.01 -10.78
CA ASN A 103 -10.31 23.19 -11.65
C ASN A 103 -9.44 24.29 -11.03
N ARG A 104 -8.35 23.89 -10.35
CA ARG A 104 -7.40 24.80 -9.70
C ARG A 104 -6.34 25.29 -10.70
N ASN A 105 -5.86 24.42 -11.58
CA ASN A 105 -4.95 24.75 -12.67
C ASN A 105 -5.14 23.80 -13.87
N ALA A 106 -4.37 23.99 -14.94
CA ALA A 106 -4.42 23.15 -16.16
C ALA A 106 -3.36 22.04 -16.17
N GLY A 107 -2.84 21.70 -15.00
CA GLY A 107 -1.69 20.87 -14.73
C GLY A 107 -0.45 21.68 -14.39
N ASP A 108 0.41 21.12 -13.55
CA ASP A 108 1.67 21.72 -13.12
C ASP A 108 2.81 20.69 -13.07
N VAL A 109 3.91 20.97 -12.38
CA VAL A 109 5.09 20.11 -12.35
C VAL A 109 4.91 18.86 -11.49
N GLY A 110 3.97 18.86 -10.54
CA GLY A 110 3.69 17.79 -9.58
C GLY A 110 2.80 16.67 -10.13
N ASP A 111 2.19 16.85 -11.30
CA ASP A 111 1.21 15.89 -11.85
C ASP A 111 1.76 14.51 -12.22
N LEU A 112 3.02 14.40 -12.63
CA LEU A 112 3.60 13.15 -13.13
C LEU A 112 4.65 12.61 -12.18
N PHE A 113 4.68 11.29 -12.01
CA PHE A 113 5.63 10.62 -11.12
C PHE A 113 7.06 10.73 -11.68
N THR A 114 7.98 11.24 -10.86
CA THR A 114 9.39 11.44 -11.23
C THR A 114 10.29 10.40 -10.57
N ALA A 115 11.61 10.61 -10.61
CA ALA A 115 12.57 9.66 -10.05
C ALA A 115 12.36 9.50 -8.53
N MET A 116 12.06 8.29 -8.08
CA MET A 116 11.82 8.01 -6.67
C MET A 116 12.12 6.53 -6.38
N ALA A 117 12.89 6.29 -5.32
CA ALA A 117 13.15 4.95 -4.80
C ALA A 117 12.03 4.51 -3.85
N GLY A 118 11.78 3.20 -3.75
CA GLY A 118 10.71 2.68 -2.87
C GLY A 118 9.32 2.84 -3.47
N ALA A 119 8.27 2.64 -2.65
CA ALA A 119 6.89 2.63 -3.12
C ALA A 119 6.44 4.05 -3.51
N VAL A 120 5.99 4.18 -4.76
CA VAL A 120 5.52 5.44 -5.33
C VAL A 120 4.00 5.48 -5.47
N LEU A 121 3.39 4.34 -5.81
CA LEU A 121 1.95 4.18 -5.90
C LEU A 121 1.54 2.82 -5.35
N SER A 122 0.65 2.80 -4.38
CA SER A 122 -0.02 1.60 -3.88
C SER A 122 -1.42 1.93 -3.37
N ASN A 123 -2.15 0.95 -2.86
CA ASN A 123 -3.39 1.15 -2.12
C ASN A 123 -3.23 2.08 -0.91
N ASP A 124 -2.00 2.29 -0.44
CA ASP A 124 -1.68 2.95 0.83
C ASP A 124 -0.97 4.31 0.64
N THR A 125 -0.77 4.75 -0.60
CA THR A 125 -0.20 6.05 -0.95
C THR A 125 -1.28 7.10 -1.18
N THR A 126 -0.88 8.38 -1.29
CA THR A 126 -1.73 9.47 -1.80
C THR A 126 -0.99 10.17 -2.96
N PRO A 127 -1.49 10.10 -4.21
CA PRO A 127 -2.69 9.38 -4.65
C PRO A 127 -2.56 7.86 -4.44
N SER A 128 -3.70 7.15 -4.34
CA SER A 128 -3.72 5.70 -4.13
C SER A 128 -4.04 4.95 -5.42
N SER A 129 -3.63 3.69 -5.53
CA SER A 129 -4.12 2.74 -6.54
C SER A 129 -5.36 1.96 -6.08
N ARG A 130 -6.10 2.43 -5.07
CA ARG A 130 -7.37 1.79 -4.70
C ARG A 130 -8.37 1.88 -5.85
N GLU A 131 -9.23 0.87 -5.91
CA GLU A 131 -10.38 0.90 -6.79
C GLU A 131 -11.43 1.91 -6.30
N TRP A 132 -12.38 2.29 -7.15
CA TRP A 132 -13.40 3.28 -6.81
C TRP A 132 -14.28 2.88 -5.62
N ASP A 133 -14.43 1.58 -5.33
CA ASP A 133 -15.11 1.08 -4.14
C ASP A 133 -14.22 0.97 -2.89
N GLY A 134 -12.97 1.42 -3.00
CA GLY A 134 -11.98 1.48 -1.92
C GLY A 134 -11.18 0.19 -1.72
N THR A 135 -11.45 -0.86 -2.51
CA THR A 135 -10.69 -2.11 -2.44
C THR A 135 -9.26 -1.90 -2.93
N ASP A 136 -8.37 -2.75 -2.44
CA ASP A 136 -7.00 -2.80 -2.90
C ASP A 136 -6.95 -3.42 -4.31
N SER A 137 -6.44 -2.67 -5.29
CA SER A 137 -6.27 -3.19 -6.65
C SER A 137 -5.11 -4.17 -6.78
N GLY A 138 -4.17 -4.17 -5.84
CA GLY A 138 -2.90 -4.90 -5.89
C GLY A 138 -1.83 -4.23 -6.75
N LEU A 139 -2.11 -3.08 -7.37
CA LEU A 139 -1.10 -2.33 -8.13
C LEU A 139 -0.11 -1.64 -7.18
N LEU A 140 1.14 -2.10 -7.19
CA LEU A 140 2.30 -1.44 -6.59
C LEU A 140 3.24 -0.98 -7.71
N ILE A 141 3.60 0.31 -7.71
CA ILE A 141 4.69 0.87 -8.53
C ILE A 141 5.79 1.37 -7.61
N SER A 142 7.03 0.95 -7.87
CA SER A 142 8.20 1.38 -7.09
C SER A 142 9.42 1.69 -7.96
N ASP A 143 10.44 2.30 -7.38
CA ASP A 143 11.78 2.47 -7.97
C ASP A 143 11.78 3.10 -9.38
N ILE A 144 11.06 4.21 -9.51
CA ILE A 144 10.94 4.96 -10.75
C ILE A 144 12.26 5.68 -11.04
N THR A 145 12.76 5.52 -12.26
CA THR A 145 13.93 6.25 -12.77
C THR A 145 13.54 7.63 -13.33
N GLY A 146 14.52 8.52 -13.50
CA GLY A 146 14.25 9.88 -13.94
C GLY A 146 13.62 10.00 -15.34
N PRO A 147 12.86 11.09 -15.61
CA PRO A 147 12.24 11.32 -16.90
C PRO A 147 13.25 11.30 -18.04
N GLY A 148 12.89 10.68 -19.15
CA GLY A 148 13.77 10.47 -20.28
C GLY A 148 13.11 9.72 -21.44
N ARG A 149 13.93 9.29 -22.41
CA ARG A 149 13.43 8.46 -23.53
C ARG A 149 12.82 7.14 -23.06
N ALA A 150 13.30 6.63 -21.93
CA ALA A 150 12.78 5.47 -21.25
C ALA A 150 12.68 5.80 -19.76
N ILE A 151 11.58 5.41 -19.12
CA ILE A 151 11.41 5.42 -17.67
C ILE A 151 11.25 3.96 -17.24
N GLU A 152 12.22 3.45 -16.50
CA GLU A 152 12.16 2.15 -15.83
C GLU A 152 11.52 2.31 -14.45
N PHE A 153 10.72 1.33 -14.07
CA PHE A 153 10.04 1.23 -12.77
C PHE A 153 9.77 -0.24 -12.46
N SER A 154 9.48 -0.56 -11.20
CA SER A 154 9.10 -1.89 -10.73
C SER A 154 7.58 -1.99 -10.55
N VAL A 155 7.00 -3.16 -10.79
CA VAL A 155 5.57 -3.46 -10.61
C VAL A 155 5.37 -4.80 -9.92
N GLY A 156 4.28 -4.95 -9.16
CA GLY A 156 3.93 -6.18 -8.44
C GLY A 156 4.61 -6.25 -7.06
N ALA A 157 4.61 -7.43 -6.42
CA ALA A 157 5.18 -7.65 -5.09
C ALA A 157 6.70 -7.35 -5.08
N GLY A 158 7.02 -6.06 -4.98
CA GLY A 158 8.35 -5.58 -4.65
C GLY A 158 8.68 -6.04 -3.24
N ALA A 159 9.98 -6.09 -2.94
CA ALA A 159 10.44 -6.14 -1.56
C ALA A 159 9.63 -5.12 -0.74
N PRO A 160 9.24 -5.44 0.51
CA PRO A 160 8.45 -4.51 1.34
C PRO A 160 9.13 -3.16 1.28
N ALA A 161 8.38 -2.15 0.82
CA ALA A 161 8.92 -0.86 0.47
C ALA A 161 9.72 -0.33 1.67
N SER A 162 11.03 -0.19 1.51
CA SER A 162 11.89 0.37 2.56
C SER A 162 11.69 1.88 2.68
N THR A 163 10.81 2.47 1.88
CA THR A 163 10.45 3.88 1.90
C THR A 163 8.97 4.02 1.53
N VAL A 164 8.24 4.80 2.33
CA VAL A 164 6.83 5.17 2.14
C VAL A 164 6.75 6.65 1.86
N HIS A 165 6.01 7.01 0.82
CA HIS A 165 5.68 8.39 0.49
C HIS A 165 4.19 8.65 0.74
N GLY A 166 3.87 9.68 1.51
CA GLY A 166 2.52 10.16 1.70
C GLY A 166 2.47 11.68 1.66
N GLN A 167 1.45 12.26 1.05
CA GLN A 167 1.35 13.71 0.92
C GLN A 167 -0.11 14.16 0.80
N THR A 168 -0.37 15.44 1.04
CA THR A 168 -1.69 16.03 0.87
C THR A 168 -1.61 17.54 0.65
N SER A 169 -2.61 18.08 -0.05
CA SER A 169 -2.70 19.49 -0.42
C SER A 169 -4.03 20.11 -0.03
N PRO A 170 -4.21 20.35 1.28
CA PRO A 170 -5.49 20.68 1.84
C PRO A 170 -5.98 22.08 1.42
N ASN A 171 -5.07 23.00 1.06
CA ASN A 171 -5.38 24.39 0.71
C ASN A 171 -6.31 25.07 1.75
N VAL A 172 -5.94 24.95 3.02
CA VAL A 172 -6.77 25.42 4.15
C VAL A 172 -6.24 26.75 4.67
N LEU A 173 -7.16 27.70 4.93
CA LEU A 173 -6.86 28.98 5.56
C LEU A 173 -6.36 28.77 6.99
N ILE A 174 -5.24 29.40 7.31
CA ILE A 174 -4.73 29.51 8.67
C ILE A 174 -5.41 30.72 9.33
N PRO A 175 -6.21 30.52 10.40
CA PRO A 175 -6.92 31.60 11.06
C PRO A 175 -5.97 32.46 11.92
N ASP A 176 -6.07 33.78 11.71
CA ASP A 176 -5.34 34.82 12.45
C ASP A 176 -5.56 34.75 13.98
N ASN A 177 -4.49 34.92 14.75
CA ASN A 177 -4.45 34.92 16.22
C ASN A 177 -5.29 33.82 16.89
N ASN A 178 -5.29 32.62 16.32
CA ASN A 178 -6.14 31.54 16.77
C ASN A 178 -5.32 30.42 17.39
N THR A 179 -5.34 30.35 18.72
CA THR A 179 -4.64 29.31 19.50
C THR A 179 -5.05 27.86 19.21
N THR A 180 -6.22 27.63 18.58
CA THR A 180 -6.63 26.29 18.12
C THR A 180 -5.89 25.91 16.85
N GLY A 181 -5.72 26.88 15.93
CA GLY A 181 -5.09 26.70 14.62
C GLY A 181 -5.87 25.78 13.69
N ILE A 182 -5.15 25.15 12.77
CA ILE A 182 -5.66 24.11 11.85
C ILE A 182 -4.92 22.80 12.04
N SER A 183 -5.56 21.72 11.61
CA SER A 183 -4.95 20.40 11.47
C SER A 183 -5.22 19.86 10.06
N SER A 184 -4.22 19.26 9.44
CA SER A 184 -4.35 18.48 8.21
C SER A 184 -3.89 17.05 8.50
N GLY A 185 -4.70 16.07 8.13
CA GLY A 185 -4.41 14.65 8.33
C GLY A 185 -3.88 14.01 7.05
N LEU A 186 -2.98 13.05 7.21
CA LEU A 186 -2.45 12.17 6.18
C LEU A 186 -2.45 10.74 6.73
N SER A 187 -3.26 9.86 6.17
CA SER A 187 -3.33 8.46 6.59
C SER A 187 -2.28 7.65 5.82
N ILE A 188 -1.45 6.91 6.56
CA ILE A 188 -0.49 5.97 5.99
C ILE A 188 -0.90 4.56 6.42
N SER A 189 -1.08 3.64 5.48
CA SER A 189 -1.47 2.25 5.79
C SER A 189 -0.32 1.24 5.73
N ALA A 190 0.86 1.67 5.27
CA ALA A 190 2.07 0.86 5.23
C ALA A 190 2.47 0.35 6.63
N ASN A 191 2.87 -0.92 6.71
CA ASN A 191 3.36 -1.55 7.93
C ASN A 191 4.90 -1.43 8.00
N GLY A 192 5.43 -1.31 9.21
CA GLY A 192 6.86 -1.14 9.49
C GLY A 192 7.10 -0.08 10.56
N VAL A 193 8.36 0.11 10.93
CA VAL A 193 8.77 1.16 11.87
C VAL A 193 9.64 2.20 11.19
N VAL A 194 9.53 3.45 11.64
CA VAL A 194 10.32 4.58 11.12
C VAL A 194 11.82 4.35 11.39
N MET A 195 12.66 4.37 10.35
CA MET A 195 14.11 4.52 10.46
C MET A 195 14.55 5.98 10.30
N SER A 196 14.00 6.61 9.26
CA SER A 196 14.20 8.03 8.96
C SER A 196 12.90 8.61 8.42
N VAL A 197 12.75 9.92 8.60
CA VAL A 197 11.59 10.65 8.10
C VAL A 197 12.07 11.99 7.56
N SER A 198 11.50 12.38 6.42
CA SER A 198 11.57 13.74 5.89
C SER A 198 10.16 14.31 5.82
N VAL A 199 10.02 15.57 6.23
CA VAL A 199 8.75 16.30 6.20
C VAL A 199 8.93 17.52 5.31
N SER A 200 8.14 17.62 4.25
CA SER A 200 8.12 18.78 3.36
C SER A 200 6.83 19.57 3.60
N VAL A 201 6.91 20.89 3.71
CA VAL A 201 5.76 21.76 3.96
C VAL A 201 5.82 22.99 3.06
N GLU A 202 4.68 23.34 2.48
CA GLU A 202 4.43 24.57 1.74
C GLU A 202 3.27 25.36 2.37
N ILE A 203 3.60 26.48 2.99
CA ILE A 203 2.67 27.43 3.59
C ILE A 203 2.94 28.81 2.99
N ILE A 204 1.89 29.48 2.54
CA ILE A 204 1.96 30.90 2.25
C ILE A 204 1.54 31.70 3.48
N HIS A 205 2.34 32.67 3.91
CA HIS A 205 2.09 33.54 5.05
C HIS A 205 2.95 34.79 4.98
N SER A 206 2.40 35.95 5.32
CA SER A 206 3.14 37.23 5.31
C SER A 206 4.19 37.35 6.43
N TRP A 207 4.03 36.59 7.52
CA TRP A 207 4.95 36.62 8.67
C TRP A 207 5.11 35.23 9.28
N ILE A 208 6.17 34.50 8.90
CA ILE A 208 6.36 33.13 9.40
C ILE A 208 6.79 33.08 10.87
N SER A 209 7.25 34.19 11.44
CA SER A 209 7.51 34.32 12.88
C SER A 209 6.27 34.09 13.75
N ASP A 210 5.09 34.18 13.16
CA ASP A 210 3.83 34.07 13.90
C ASP A 210 3.37 32.62 14.00
N LEU A 211 3.92 31.78 13.14
CA LEU A 211 3.53 30.40 12.99
C LEU A 211 4.26 29.48 13.96
N ARG A 212 3.52 28.49 14.42
CA ARG A 212 4.05 27.27 15.02
C ARG A 212 3.53 26.07 14.26
N VAL A 213 4.44 25.28 13.70
CA VAL A 213 4.16 24.09 12.91
C VAL A 213 4.63 22.85 13.68
N SER A 214 3.76 21.86 13.84
CA SER A 214 4.12 20.59 14.49
C SER A 214 3.51 19.39 13.80
N LEU A 215 4.31 18.33 13.63
CA LEU A 215 3.89 17.02 13.19
C LEU A 215 3.52 16.16 14.40
N HIS A 216 2.44 15.39 14.26
CA HIS A 216 1.97 14.42 15.25
C HIS A 216 1.91 13.05 14.58
N SER A 217 2.57 12.06 15.18
CA SER A 217 2.56 10.68 14.70
C SER A 217 1.30 9.92 15.16
N PRO A 218 1.00 8.76 14.55
CA PRO A 218 -0.09 7.89 15.00
C PRO A 218 0.06 7.43 16.46
N ALA A 219 1.29 7.29 16.96
CA ALA A 219 1.59 6.96 18.35
C ALA A 219 1.36 8.15 19.31
N GLY A 220 1.08 9.34 18.80
CA GLY A 220 0.85 10.57 19.56
C GLY A 220 2.12 11.37 19.87
N THR A 221 3.26 11.00 19.31
CA THR A 221 4.49 11.79 19.46
C THR A 221 4.38 13.08 18.67
N ARG A 222 4.73 14.19 19.32
CA ARG A 222 4.68 15.53 18.74
C ARG A 222 6.08 16.08 18.50
N VAL A 223 6.38 16.42 17.26
CA VAL A 223 7.61 17.09 16.83
C VAL A 223 7.26 18.51 16.38
N VAL A 224 7.92 19.52 16.93
CA VAL A 224 7.76 20.92 16.50
C VAL A 224 8.78 21.17 15.41
N LEU A 225 8.32 21.50 14.19
CA LEU A 225 9.17 21.71 13.01
C LEU A 225 9.60 23.17 12.89
N HIS A 226 8.71 24.08 13.30
CA HIS A 226 8.91 25.53 13.28
C HIS A 226 8.22 26.13 14.51
N ASP A 227 8.93 26.96 15.29
CA ASP A 227 8.41 27.62 16.49
C ASP A 227 8.78 29.10 16.50
N HIS A 228 8.01 29.90 15.76
CA HIS A 228 8.13 31.36 15.75
C HIS A 228 9.50 31.87 15.27
N GLU A 229 10.15 31.12 14.38
CA GLU A 229 11.44 31.47 13.79
C GLU A 229 11.26 32.26 12.48
N GLY A 230 12.33 32.85 11.95
CA GLY A 230 12.34 33.43 10.60
C GLY A 230 12.22 34.96 10.48
N ALA A 231 12.05 35.71 11.58
CA ALA A 231 11.86 37.17 11.56
C ALA A 231 10.75 37.60 10.56
N ASP A 232 10.89 38.74 9.86
CA ASP A 232 9.95 39.27 8.87
C ASP A 232 9.93 38.46 7.55
N GLY A 233 10.13 37.14 7.62
CA GLY A 233 10.14 36.25 6.46
C GLY A 233 8.73 35.93 5.97
N ASP A 234 8.57 35.92 4.65
CA ASP A 234 7.37 35.42 3.97
C ASP A 234 7.52 33.91 3.70
N ASP A 235 6.42 33.17 3.82
CA ASP A 235 6.22 31.77 3.40
C ASP A 235 7.15 30.71 4.03
N ILE A 236 6.62 29.49 4.21
CA ILE A 236 7.42 28.33 4.60
C ILE A 236 7.40 27.36 3.44
N ILE A 237 8.53 27.26 2.73
CA ILE A 237 8.78 26.23 1.71
C ILE A 237 10.03 25.49 2.16
N GLN A 238 9.83 24.46 2.99
CA GLN A 238 10.94 23.83 3.70
C GLN A 238 10.74 22.32 3.84
N THR A 239 11.86 21.61 3.75
CA THR A 239 11.97 20.19 4.06
C THR A 239 12.87 20.02 5.29
N TRP A 240 12.38 19.29 6.30
CA TRP A 240 13.17 18.84 7.44
C TRP A 240 13.44 17.35 7.31
N THR A 241 14.69 16.92 7.45
CA THR A 241 15.07 15.51 7.44
C THR A 241 15.51 15.09 8.84
N SER A 242 15.31 13.83 9.23
CA SER A 242 15.81 13.32 10.51
C SER A 242 17.35 13.32 10.60
N ALA A 243 18.06 13.48 9.47
CA ALA A 243 19.50 13.66 9.42
C ALA A 243 19.93 15.05 9.90
N ASP A 244 19.21 16.10 9.48
CA ASP A 244 19.57 17.50 9.74
C ASP A 244 18.75 18.15 10.87
N PHE A 245 17.63 17.53 11.27
CA PHE A 245 16.72 18.00 12.31
C PHE A 245 16.49 16.93 13.39
N ALA A 246 17.29 17.00 14.46
CA ALA A 246 17.36 15.95 15.48
C ALA A 246 16.03 15.63 16.18
N GLU A 247 15.10 16.60 16.30
CA GLU A 247 13.79 16.34 16.92
C GLU A 247 12.94 15.33 16.12
N LEU A 248 13.16 15.20 14.80
CA LEU A 248 12.47 14.17 14.00
C LEU A 248 12.93 12.74 14.35
N GLN A 249 14.13 12.55 14.92
CA GLN A 249 14.61 11.22 15.34
C GLN A 249 13.79 10.64 16.49
N ARG A 250 12.96 11.44 17.16
CA ARG A 250 12.01 10.97 18.18
C ARG A 250 10.94 10.04 17.61
N LEU A 251 10.73 10.08 16.31
CA LEU A 251 9.79 9.23 15.59
C LEU A 251 10.39 7.86 15.26
N ASN A 252 11.71 7.68 15.41
CA ASN A 252 12.38 6.42 15.06
C ASN A 252 11.85 5.27 15.93
N ASN A 253 11.63 4.11 15.29
CA ASN A 253 11.03 2.90 15.84
C ASN A 253 9.53 2.99 16.18
N GLU A 254 8.85 4.10 15.87
CA GLU A 254 7.38 4.14 15.95
C GLU A 254 6.77 3.40 14.77
N GLU A 255 5.61 2.77 14.98
CA GLU A 255 4.80 2.20 13.90
C GLU A 255 4.38 3.30 12.92
N VAL A 256 4.59 3.08 11.63
CA VAL A 256 4.27 4.06 10.58
C VAL A 256 2.78 4.13 10.28
N ARG A 257 2.08 3.01 10.46
CA ARG A 257 0.66 2.88 10.14
C ARG A 257 -0.20 3.77 11.02
N GLY A 258 -1.06 4.56 10.39
CA GLY A 258 -2.11 5.36 11.02
C GLY A 258 -2.15 6.80 10.52
N ASP A 259 -2.85 7.63 11.30
CA ASP A 259 -3.10 9.02 10.94
C ASP A 259 -1.97 9.93 11.44
N TRP A 260 -1.23 10.49 10.49
CA TRP A 260 -0.28 11.57 10.73
C TRP A 260 -1.00 12.91 10.66
N THR A 261 -0.69 13.83 11.56
CA THR A 261 -1.34 15.15 11.58
C THR A 261 -0.32 16.27 11.58
N LEU A 262 -0.41 17.16 10.60
CA LEU A 262 0.27 18.46 10.62
C LEU A 262 -0.64 19.49 11.29
N LYS A 263 -0.16 20.09 12.39
CA LYS A 263 -0.86 21.14 13.13
C LYS A 263 -0.14 22.47 12.98
N ILE A 264 -0.88 23.50 12.58
CA ILE A 264 -0.36 24.86 12.38
C ILE A 264 -1.18 25.83 13.22
N VAL A 265 -0.51 26.69 13.97
CA VAL A 265 -1.12 27.72 14.82
C VAL A 265 -0.47 29.05 14.51
N ASP A 266 -1.27 30.06 14.16
CA ASP A 266 -0.87 31.46 14.14
C ASP A 266 -1.22 32.10 15.50
N ARG A 267 -0.25 32.82 16.09
CA ARG A 267 -0.37 33.45 17.41
C ARG A 267 -0.19 34.96 17.39
N ALA A 268 0.06 35.57 16.25
CA ALA A 268 0.05 37.02 16.12
C ALA A 268 -1.27 37.47 15.51
N SER A 269 -1.49 38.79 15.45
CA SER A 269 -2.69 39.38 14.87
C SER A 269 -2.35 40.09 13.57
N ALA A 270 -3.33 40.19 12.67
CA ALA A 270 -3.36 40.94 11.41
C ALA A 270 -2.91 40.19 10.15
N ASP A 271 -2.32 39.01 10.29
CA ASP A 271 -1.78 38.24 9.18
C ASP A 271 -2.59 36.95 8.99
N VAL A 272 -2.71 36.51 7.74
CA VAL A 272 -3.39 35.26 7.41
C VAL A 272 -2.57 34.55 6.36
N GLY A 273 -2.60 33.22 6.42
CA GLY A 273 -1.96 32.39 5.41
C GLY A 273 -2.78 31.18 5.03
N ARG A 274 -2.15 30.28 4.27
CA ARG A 274 -2.73 29.01 3.86
C ARG A 274 -1.69 27.92 3.91
N LEU A 275 -2.09 26.75 4.43
CA LEU A 275 -1.36 25.51 4.17
C LEU A 275 -1.73 25.04 2.76
N LEU A 276 -0.78 25.07 1.84
CA LEU A 276 -0.97 24.62 0.47
C LEU A 276 -0.73 23.11 0.36
N HIS A 277 0.42 22.64 0.86
CA HIS A 277 0.87 21.26 0.70
C HIS A 277 1.75 20.79 1.88
N TRP A 278 1.72 19.49 2.16
CA TRP A 278 2.77 18.82 2.94
C TRP A 278 2.92 17.35 2.59
N ALA A 279 4.12 16.80 2.80
CA ALA A 279 4.49 15.43 2.50
C ALA A 279 5.38 14.80 3.57
N LEU A 280 5.35 13.48 3.65
CA LEU A 280 6.20 12.60 4.44
C LEU A 280 6.89 11.60 3.51
N ASP A 281 8.21 11.56 3.57
CA ASP A 281 9.04 10.47 3.06
C ASP A 281 9.60 9.71 4.26
N ILE A 282 9.22 8.45 4.44
CA ILE A 282 9.59 7.66 5.61
C ILE A 282 10.34 6.42 5.15
N ASP A 283 11.62 6.31 5.50
CA ASP A 283 12.32 5.03 5.34
C ASP A 283 11.91 4.07 6.46
N LEU A 284 11.53 2.87 6.08
CA LEU A 284 11.04 1.81 6.94
C LEU A 284 12.13 0.79 7.22
N ASP A 285 12.23 0.39 8.48
CA ASP A 285 12.80 -0.92 8.81
C ASP A 285 11.68 -1.93 8.60
N THR A 286 11.64 -2.50 7.39
CA THR A 286 10.73 -3.59 7.04
C THR A 286 11.20 -4.94 7.58
N GLN A 287 12.42 -5.00 8.14
CA GLN A 287 12.98 -6.15 8.86
C GLN A 287 12.73 -6.09 10.38
N ALA A 288 12.12 -5.00 10.88
CA ALA A 288 11.51 -4.99 12.21
C ALA A 288 10.31 -5.93 12.29
N GLY A 289 9.91 -6.49 11.15
CA GLY A 289 9.05 -7.64 11.10
C GLY A 289 9.76 -8.94 11.48
N GLY A 290 9.24 -9.63 12.49
CA GLY A 290 9.84 -10.85 12.99
C GLY A 290 9.41 -12.08 12.18
N VAL A 291 10.04 -13.21 12.49
CA VAL A 291 9.51 -14.51 12.11
C VAL A 291 9.06 -15.22 13.38
N ILE A 292 7.78 -15.53 13.46
CA ILE A 292 7.30 -16.52 14.43
C ILE A 292 7.53 -17.88 13.79
N GLU A 293 8.35 -18.72 14.42
CA GLU A 293 8.40 -20.15 14.13
C GLU A 293 7.92 -20.88 15.38
N ASP A 294 6.73 -21.48 15.28
CA ASP A 294 6.14 -22.22 16.38
C ASP A 294 5.49 -23.51 15.87
N GLN A 295 5.38 -24.51 16.73
CA GLN A 295 4.91 -25.84 16.35
C GLN A 295 4.10 -26.51 17.46
N ALA A 296 3.19 -27.38 17.03
CA ALA A 296 2.46 -28.28 17.91
C ALA A 296 2.62 -29.71 17.43
N SER A 297 2.98 -30.61 18.36
CA SER A 297 3.12 -32.05 18.10
C SER A 297 2.03 -32.84 18.86
N PRO A 298 0.74 -32.70 18.49
CA PRO A 298 -0.38 -33.16 19.31
C PRO A 298 -0.52 -34.69 19.35
N ARG A 299 0.06 -35.42 18.39
CA ARG A 299 -0.04 -36.89 18.26
C ARG A 299 -1.48 -37.38 18.40
N LYS A 300 -2.43 -36.67 17.76
CA LYS A 300 -3.86 -36.93 17.86
C LYS A 300 -4.28 -37.92 16.79
N ALA A 301 -4.91 -39.02 17.20
CA ALA A 301 -5.55 -39.95 16.28
C ALA A 301 -6.66 -39.22 15.49
N ILE A 302 -6.67 -39.39 14.18
CA ILE A 302 -7.68 -38.88 13.27
C ILE A 302 -8.79 -39.94 13.20
N PRO A 303 -10.03 -39.64 13.62
CA PRO A 303 -11.12 -40.61 13.56
C PRO A 303 -11.57 -40.87 12.12
N ASP A 304 -11.68 -42.15 11.76
CA ASP A 304 -12.24 -42.63 10.49
C ASP A 304 -13.66 -42.07 10.23
N PHE A 305 -13.92 -41.70 8.97
CA PHE A 305 -15.20 -41.21 8.46
C PHE A 305 -15.89 -40.16 9.33
N SER A 306 -15.12 -39.20 9.85
CA SER A 306 -15.59 -38.18 10.79
C SER A 306 -15.61 -36.79 10.17
N THR A 307 -16.81 -36.27 9.93
CA THR A 307 -17.01 -34.89 9.45
C THR A 307 -16.56 -33.84 10.47
N ALA A 308 -16.42 -34.20 11.75
CA ALA A 308 -15.88 -33.33 12.78
C ALA A 308 -14.34 -33.37 12.82
N GLY A 309 -13.75 -34.54 12.58
CA GLY A 309 -12.31 -34.77 12.62
C GLY A 309 -11.68 -34.38 13.96
N ILE A 310 -10.48 -33.78 13.89
CA ILE A 310 -9.74 -33.25 15.03
C ILE A 310 -9.30 -31.81 14.77
N THR A 311 -9.02 -31.11 15.87
CA THR A 311 -8.38 -29.80 15.84
C THR A 311 -7.16 -29.76 16.78
N SER A 312 -6.10 -29.11 16.36
CA SER A 312 -4.95 -28.73 17.19
C SER A 312 -4.80 -27.22 17.21
N ALA A 313 -4.63 -26.62 18.39
CA ALA A 313 -4.44 -25.18 18.56
C ALA A 313 -2.97 -24.84 18.80
N LEU A 314 -2.55 -23.66 18.35
CA LEU A 314 -1.23 -23.06 18.55
C LEU A 314 -1.41 -21.57 18.89
N PRO A 315 -1.42 -21.20 20.18
CA PRO A 315 -1.72 -19.83 20.62
C PRO A 315 -0.55 -18.88 20.31
N GLN A 316 -0.86 -17.73 19.70
CA GLN A 316 0.11 -16.67 19.43
C GLN A 316 -0.19 -15.42 20.27
N THR A 317 0.84 -14.83 20.86
CA THR A 317 0.73 -13.58 21.66
C THR A 317 1.34 -12.38 20.96
N GLN A 318 2.13 -12.61 19.92
CA GLN A 318 2.81 -11.59 19.16
C GLN A 318 1.78 -10.63 18.52
N GLN A 319 1.99 -9.34 18.72
CA GLN A 319 1.20 -8.29 18.07
C GLN A 319 1.71 -8.06 16.65
N GLY A 320 0.82 -7.66 15.75
CA GLY A 320 1.14 -7.40 14.36
C GLY A 320 0.13 -8.04 13.41
N ALA A 321 0.41 -7.90 12.11
CA ALA A 321 -0.39 -8.47 11.04
C ALA A 321 0.46 -9.44 10.22
N VAL A 322 -0.14 -10.49 9.68
CA VAL A 322 0.56 -11.47 8.84
C VAL A 322 1.03 -10.80 7.54
N GLN A 323 2.32 -10.84 7.24
CA GLN A 323 2.90 -10.44 5.95
C GLN A 323 3.06 -11.62 5.01
N ASP A 324 3.46 -12.78 5.53
CA ASP A 324 3.54 -14.05 4.82
C ASP A 324 3.37 -15.21 5.80
N ILE A 325 3.02 -16.40 5.29
CA ILE A 325 2.79 -17.58 6.11
C ILE A 325 3.18 -18.88 5.39
N GLU A 326 3.85 -19.75 6.14
CA GLU A 326 4.04 -21.16 5.81
C GLU A 326 3.43 -22.05 6.88
N VAL A 327 2.77 -23.11 6.44
CA VAL A 327 2.21 -24.16 7.29
C VAL A 327 2.87 -25.47 6.93
N THR A 328 3.61 -26.08 7.85
CA THR A 328 4.14 -27.44 7.63
C THR A 328 3.27 -28.43 8.37
N VAL A 329 2.89 -29.53 7.72
CA VAL A 329 2.02 -30.57 8.26
C VAL A 329 2.69 -31.93 8.13
N ASP A 330 2.74 -32.67 9.24
CA ASP A 330 3.15 -34.07 9.35
C ASP A 330 1.96 -34.91 9.86
N ILE A 331 1.37 -35.69 8.96
CA ILE A 331 0.28 -36.62 9.23
C ILE A 331 0.68 -38.01 8.73
N GLU A 332 0.59 -39.01 9.60
CA GLU A 332 0.63 -40.42 9.21
C GLU A 332 -0.80 -40.86 8.83
N HIS A 333 -0.99 -41.36 7.62
CA HIS A 333 -2.29 -41.86 7.14
C HIS A 333 -2.10 -42.83 5.97
N THR A 334 -2.87 -43.91 5.93
CA THR A 334 -2.79 -44.92 4.86
C THR A 334 -3.16 -44.35 3.50
N TYR A 335 -4.21 -43.53 3.40
CA TYR A 335 -4.58 -42.83 2.15
C TYR A 335 -4.88 -41.35 2.38
N ILE A 336 -4.00 -40.46 1.90
CA ILE A 336 -4.17 -39.01 2.05
C ILE A 336 -5.24 -38.43 1.14
N GLY A 337 -5.67 -39.20 0.14
CA GLY A 337 -6.83 -38.87 -0.70
C GLY A 337 -8.15 -38.78 0.07
N ASP A 338 -8.17 -39.22 1.33
CA ASP A 338 -9.38 -39.19 2.16
C ASP A 338 -9.42 -37.96 3.10
N LEU A 339 -8.28 -37.29 3.24
CA LEU A 339 -8.10 -36.22 4.19
C LEU A 339 -8.54 -34.87 3.63
N GLN A 340 -9.10 -34.06 4.53
CA GLN A 340 -9.26 -32.62 4.34
C GLN A 340 -8.55 -31.89 5.49
N VAL A 341 -7.64 -30.98 5.14
CA VAL A 341 -6.82 -30.21 6.10
C VAL A 341 -7.08 -28.73 5.90
N GLU A 342 -7.41 -28.03 6.97
CA GLU A 342 -7.71 -26.60 6.96
C GLU A 342 -6.95 -25.88 8.07
N LEU A 343 -6.46 -24.68 7.77
CA LEU A 343 -6.01 -23.72 8.77
C LEU A 343 -7.18 -22.80 9.14
N ILE A 344 -7.40 -22.58 10.42
CA ILE A 344 -8.38 -21.65 10.96
C ILE A 344 -7.60 -20.57 11.72
N THR A 345 -7.75 -19.32 11.32
CA THR A 345 -7.06 -18.18 11.92
C THR A 345 -7.80 -17.71 13.20
N PRO A 346 -7.18 -16.85 14.03
CA PRO A 346 -7.84 -16.28 15.20
C PRO A 346 -9.12 -15.49 14.91
N SER A 347 -9.25 -14.93 13.70
CA SER A 347 -10.46 -14.21 13.25
C SER A 347 -11.64 -15.16 12.96
N GLY A 348 -11.36 -16.46 12.81
CA GLY A 348 -12.30 -17.48 12.36
C GLY A 348 -12.26 -17.74 10.85
N LEU A 349 -11.41 -17.04 10.09
CA LEU A 349 -11.17 -17.33 8.68
C LEU A 349 -10.65 -18.77 8.53
N THR A 350 -11.18 -19.51 7.57
CA THR A 350 -10.78 -20.90 7.30
C THR A 350 -10.20 -21.01 5.90
N VAL A 351 -8.99 -21.56 5.79
CA VAL A 351 -8.27 -21.77 4.53
C VAL A 351 -8.00 -23.26 4.34
N LEU A 352 -8.37 -23.76 3.16
CA LEU A 352 -8.16 -25.14 2.76
C LEU A 352 -6.72 -25.36 2.30
N LEU A 353 -6.00 -26.27 2.95
CA LEU A 353 -4.61 -26.61 2.63
C LEU A 353 -4.52 -27.87 1.76
N HIS A 354 -5.31 -28.88 2.10
CA HIS A 354 -5.39 -30.17 1.42
C HIS A 354 -6.86 -30.58 1.31
N ASP A 355 -7.30 -30.96 0.12
CA ASP A 355 -8.65 -31.39 -0.21
C ASP A 355 -8.67 -32.71 -0.99
N LYS A 356 -8.44 -33.81 -0.27
CA LYS A 356 -8.62 -35.17 -0.79
C LYS A 356 -7.77 -35.46 -2.04
N GLU A 357 -6.67 -34.72 -2.25
CA GLU A 357 -5.70 -35.02 -3.29
C GLU A 357 -4.71 -36.11 -2.86
N GLY A 358 -3.99 -36.68 -3.82
CA GLY A 358 -2.97 -37.71 -3.56
C GLY A 358 -3.47 -39.15 -3.70
N ALA A 359 -4.78 -39.37 -3.82
CA ALA A 359 -5.39 -40.69 -4.02
C ALA A 359 -4.85 -41.72 -3.01
N TRP A 360 -4.29 -42.85 -3.51
CA TRP A 360 -3.76 -43.95 -2.69
C TRP A 360 -2.37 -43.69 -2.09
N ARG A 361 -1.89 -42.45 -2.07
CA ARG A 361 -0.60 -42.12 -1.44
C ARG A 361 -0.76 -42.10 0.07
N ASN A 362 0.28 -42.54 0.77
CA ASN A 362 0.35 -42.49 2.21
C ASN A 362 0.99 -41.17 2.65
N ASP A 363 0.63 -40.76 3.86
CA ASP A 363 1.24 -39.69 4.66
C ASP A 363 1.30 -38.29 4.03
N ILE A 364 1.09 -37.26 4.85
CA ILE A 364 1.33 -35.87 4.47
C ILE A 364 2.57 -35.41 5.21
N ASN A 365 3.65 -35.16 4.48
CA ASN A 365 4.78 -34.37 4.95
C ASN A 365 4.98 -33.24 3.94
N ARG A 366 4.33 -32.11 4.20
CA ARG A 366 4.23 -31.02 3.22
C ARG A 366 4.22 -29.66 3.91
N THR A 367 4.94 -28.72 3.29
CA THR A 367 4.84 -27.29 3.59
C THR A 367 3.94 -26.63 2.56
N TYR A 368 2.94 -25.90 3.06
CA TYR A 368 2.03 -25.06 2.29
C TYR A 368 2.47 -23.61 2.45
N SER A 369 2.65 -22.92 1.33
CA SER A 369 3.02 -21.51 1.25
C SER A 369 2.07 -20.79 0.30
N VAL A 370 2.02 -19.47 0.31
CA VAL A 370 1.23 -18.69 -0.66
C VAL A 370 1.56 -19.08 -2.12
N ALA A 371 2.83 -19.36 -2.41
CA ALA A 371 3.27 -19.76 -3.75
C ALA A 371 2.72 -21.14 -4.20
N THR A 372 2.56 -22.08 -3.28
CA THR A 372 2.08 -23.44 -3.58
C THR A 372 0.60 -23.63 -3.31
N THR A 373 0.02 -22.74 -2.50
CA THR A 373 -1.36 -22.76 -2.02
C THR A 373 -1.89 -21.32 -2.00
N PRO A 374 -2.28 -20.75 -3.16
CA PRO A 374 -2.68 -19.34 -3.26
C PRO A 374 -3.85 -18.95 -2.36
N ALA A 375 -4.65 -19.91 -1.90
CA ALA A 375 -5.71 -19.68 -0.92
C ALA A 375 -5.18 -19.12 0.43
N LEU A 376 -3.88 -19.25 0.74
CA LEU A 376 -3.27 -18.63 1.93
C LEU A 376 -3.17 -17.10 1.81
N GLN A 377 -3.25 -16.53 0.61
CA GLN A 377 -3.13 -15.08 0.38
C GLN A 377 -4.18 -14.27 1.17
N VAL A 378 -5.37 -14.84 1.42
CA VAL A 378 -6.43 -14.15 2.16
C VAL A 378 -6.09 -13.91 3.64
N ILE A 379 -5.05 -14.60 4.15
CA ILE A 379 -4.57 -14.43 5.53
C ILE A 379 -3.63 -13.22 5.66
N VAL A 380 -2.99 -12.79 4.56
CA VAL A 380 -2.09 -11.63 4.59
C VAL A 380 -2.88 -10.39 5.00
N GLY A 381 -2.39 -9.70 6.03
CA GLY A 381 -3.04 -8.56 6.67
C GLY A 381 -3.89 -8.92 7.90
N GLU A 382 -4.15 -10.20 8.19
CA GLU A 382 -4.87 -10.59 9.41
C GLU A 382 -4.05 -10.37 10.68
N SER A 383 -4.75 -10.06 11.77
CA SER A 383 -4.17 -9.93 13.12
C SER A 383 -3.62 -11.27 13.63
N ILE A 384 -2.38 -11.28 14.10
CA ILE A 384 -1.68 -12.47 14.61
C ILE A 384 -2.17 -12.99 15.97
N PRO A 385 -2.42 -12.16 17.00
CA PRO A 385 -2.67 -12.67 18.34
C PRO A 385 -3.97 -13.49 18.41
N GLY A 386 -3.88 -14.64 19.06
CA GLY A 386 -4.99 -15.56 19.31
C GLY A 386 -4.68 -17.01 18.94
N ASP A 387 -5.73 -17.84 18.89
CA ASP A 387 -5.59 -19.28 18.68
C ASP A 387 -5.63 -19.61 17.18
N TRP A 388 -4.47 -19.95 16.62
CA TRP A 388 -4.39 -20.57 15.31
C TRP A 388 -4.70 -22.06 15.44
N GLN A 389 -5.51 -22.60 14.53
CA GLN A 389 -5.99 -23.97 14.63
C GLN A 389 -5.82 -24.74 13.33
N LEU A 390 -5.22 -25.93 13.38
CA LEU A 390 -5.22 -26.88 12.28
C LEU A 390 -6.35 -27.89 12.49
N ARG A 391 -7.27 -27.98 11.52
CA ARG A 391 -8.35 -28.97 11.49
C ARG A 391 -8.04 -30.05 10.46
N VAL A 392 -8.14 -31.31 10.88
CA VAL A 392 -7.90 -32.48 10.01
C VAL A 392 -9.11 -33.40 10.08
N ARG A 393 -9.65 -33.78 8.92
CA ARG A 393 -10.82 -34.65 8.80
C ARG A 393 -10.53 -35.78 7.83
N ASP A 394 -10.83 -37.01 8.24
CA ASP A 394 -10.98 -38.12 7.32
C ASP A 394 -12.45 -38.22 6.89
N LEU A 395 -12.69 -38.19 5.58
CA LEU A 395 -14.01 -38.21 4.98
C LEU A 395 -14.28 -39.49 4.16
N ALA A 396 -13.39 -40.48 4.20
CA ALA A 396 -13.61 -41.83 3.69
C ALA A 396 -13.69 -42.84 4.82
N ARG A 397 -13.81 -44.13 4.50
CA ARG A 397 -13.98 -45.21 5.47
C ARG A 397 -12.77 -46.12 5.48
N ALA A 398 -12.54 -46.74 6.63
CA ALA A 398 -11.64 -47.87 6.89
C ALA A 398 -10.15 -47.51 7.04
N ASP A 399 -9.79 -46.24 6.89
CA ASP A 399 -8.45 -45.74 7.06
C ASP A 399 -8.37 -44.96 8.38
N ASP A 400 -7.28 -45.13 9.10
CA ASP A 400 -7.02 -44.44 10.37
C ASP A 400 -5.64 -43.77 10.25
N GLY A 401 -5.45 -42.67 10.95
CA GLY A 401 -4.14 -42.03 11.02
C GLY A 401 -3.94 -41.13 12.23
N GLN A 402 -2.88 -40.35 12.19
CA GLN A 402 -2.47 -39.49 13.30
C GLN A 402 -1.89 -38.18 12.78
N LEU A 403 -2.34 -37.06 13.33
CA LEU A 403 -1.62 -35.79 13.23
C LEU A 403 -0.45 -35.83 14.20
N ASN A 404 0.76 -35.98 13.65
CA ASN A 404 2.00 -36.05 14.41
C ASN A 404 2.42 -34.65 14.87
N GLU A 405 2.56 -33.75 13.91
CA GLU A 405 3.08 -32.39 14.09
C GLU A 405 2.55 -31.44 13.02
N TRP A 406 2.48 -30.16 13.39
CA TRP A 406 2.38 -29.08 12.42
C TRP A 406 3.08 -27.84 12.97
N SER A 407 3.55 -26.98 12.07
CA SER A 407 4.19 -25.72 12.42
C SER A 407 3.63 -24.56 11.63
N LEU A 408 3.70 -23.39 12.24
CA LEU A 408 3.48 -22.11 11.61
C LEU A 408 4.80 -21.36 11.54
N LYS A 409 5.09 -20.83 10.36
CA LYS A 409 6.10 -19.82 10.15
C LYS A 409 5.41 -18.57 9.62
N ILE A 410 5.35 -17.53 10.43
CA ILE A 410 4.65 -16.28 10.13
C ILE A 410 5.69 -15.17 10.06
N TRP A 411 5.75 -14.48 8.93
CA TRP A 411 6.44 -13.20 8.79
C TRP A 411 5.43 -12.09 9.09
N TYR A 412 5.79 -11.09 9.88
CA TYR A 412 4.84 -10.10 10.40
C TYR A 412 5.43 -8.72 10.57
#